data_AF-L7KLU5-F1
#
_entry.id   AF-L7KLU5-F1
#
_cell.length_a   1.000
_cell.length_b   1.000
_cell.length_c   1.000
_cell.angle_alpha   90.00
_cell.angle_beta   90.00
_cell.angle_gamma   90.00
#
_symmetry.space_group_name_H-M   'P 1'
#
loop_
_entity.id
_entity.type
_entity.pdbx_description
1 polymer ?
#
loop_
_entity_poly.entity_id
_entity_poly.type
_entity_poly.pdbx_seq_one_letter_code
_entity_poly.pdbx_strand_id
1 'polypeptide(L)'
;MNNPQSTTSTSASTSKSSASWNRQRPSPMPSHRYRDVYTKVDVPLTDRNWPSNRITAAPLWVPVDLRDGNQALAEPMDPHRKRRFFEAMVAMGYKEIEVGYPSASQTDFDFVRLLADSGDSENSLAPDDVTIVVFTPARRDLIERTVASINGIRNNVVIHMYTATAPVWRDVVLGSAGIDANCST
;
A
#
# COMPACT_ATOMS: atom_id res chain seq x y z
N MET A 1 -49.08 31.34 5.38
CA MET A 1 -48.02 30.54 4.72
C MET A 1 -47.21 29.85 5.81
N ASN A 2 -47.63 28.65 6.23
CA ASN A 2 -46.87 27.82 7.18
C ASN A 2 -46.33 26.62 6.42
N ASN A 3 -45.01 26.52 6.34
CA ASN A 3 -44.29 25.41 5.75
C ASN A 3 -44.15 24.32 6.83
N PRO A 4 -44.77 23.13 6.70
CA PRO A 4 -44.60 22.08 7.70
C PRO A 4 -43.18 21.51 7.57
N GLN A 5 -42.41 21.59 8.65
CA GLN A 5 -41.14 20.88 8.77
C GLN A 5 -41.40 19.39 8.57
N SER A 6 -40.80 18.82 7.52
CA SER A 6 -40.77 17.39 7.25
C SER A 6 -40.03 16.71 8.40
N THR A 7 -40.80 16.23 9.39
CA THR A 7 -40.30 15.37 10.45
C THR A 7 -40.11 13.99 9.84
N THR A 8 -38.88 13.68 9.44
CA THR A 8 -38.51 12.34 8.99
C THR A 8 -38.60 11.41 10.20
N SER A 9 -39.75 10.73 10.32
CA SER A 9 -40.02 9.79 11.39
C SER A 9 -39.02 8.63 11.33
N THR A 10 -38.10 8.58 12.28
CA THR A 10 -37.14 7.49 12.43
C THR A 10 -37.83 6.32 13.13
N SER A 11 -38.59 5.50 12.40
CA SER A 11 -39.14 4.24 12.91
C SER A 11 -38.11 3.12 12.74
N ALA A 12 -37.03 3.20 13.51
CA ALA A 12 -36.11 2.07 13.66
C ALA A 12 -36.39 1.38 14.99
N SER A 13 -36.64 0.07 14.94
CA SER A 13 -36.91 -0.76 16.11
C SER A 13 -35.86 -0.55 17.19
N THR A 14 -36.31 -0.25 18.41
CA THR A 14 -35.46 -0.17 19.59
C THR A 14 -34.72 -1.49 19.77
N SER A 15 -33.39 -1.44 19.64
CA SER A 15 -32.48 -2.52 20.06
C SER A 15 -32.88 -2.97 21.46
N LYS A 16 -33.15 -4.27 21.64
CA LYS A 16 -33.74 -4.85 22.85
C LYS A 16 -32.87 -4.77 24.11
N SER A 17 -31.71 -4.11 24.09
CA SER A 17 -30.77 -4.14 25.23
C SER A 17 -29.93 -2.87 25.44
N SER A 18 -30.40 -1.68 25.04
CA SER A 18 -29.69 -0.46 25.44
C SER A 18 -29.87 -0.19 26.94
N ALA A 19 -28.78 0.03 27.66
CA ALA A 19 -28.82 0.47 29.05
C ALA A 19 -29.70 1.72 29.22
N SER A 20 -30.40 1.86 30.34
CA SER A 20 -31.39 2.92 30.58
C SER A 20 -30.84 4.35 30.50
N TRP A 21 -29.55 4.53 30.74
CA TRP A 21 -28.85 5.81 30.59
C TRP A 21 -28.52 6.15 29.13
N ASN A 22 -28.53 5.17 28.22
CA ASN A 22 -28.25 5.38 26.81
C ASN A 22 -29.53 5.75 26.05
N ARG A 23 -29.61 7.02 25.62
CA ARG A 23 -30.75 7.58 24.89
C ARG A 23 -30.59 7.54 23.36
N GLN A 24 -29.55 6.88 22.84
CA GLN A 24 -29.32 6.79 21.40
C GLN A 24 -30.43 6.02 20.68
N ARG A 25 -30.68 6.40 19.42
CA ARG A 25 -31.61 5.72 18.51
C ARG A 25 -30.86 5.21 17.28
N PRO A 26 -31.29 4.10 16.65
CA PRO A 26 -30.66 3.64 15.42
C PRO A 26 -30.81 4.68 14.30
N SER A 27 -29.75 4.86 13.51
CA SER A 27 -29.77 5.73 12.33
C SER A 27 -30.45 5.06 11.13
N PRO A 28 -30.92 5.81 10.13
CA PRO A 28 -31.43 5.25 8.87
C PRO A 28 -30.33 4.76 7.91
N MET A 29 -29.04 4.78 8.32
CA MET A 29 -27.95 4.35 7.45
C MET A 29 -28.13 2.87 7.03
N PRO A 30 -27.80 2.51 5.77
CA PRO A 30 -27.89 1.13 5.28
C PRO A 30 -26.73 0.26 5.79
N SER A 31 -26.60 0.13 7.12
CA SER A 31 -25.49 -0.57 7.77
C SER A 31 -25.39 -2.04 7.38
N HIS A 32 -26.50 -2.68 7.00
CA HIS A 32 -26.54 -4.07 6.51
C HIS A 32 -25.71 -4.33 5.25
N ARG A 33 -25.31 -3.29 4.50
CA ARG A 33 -24.37 -3.41 3.36
C ARG A 33 -22.94 -3.71 3.81
N TYR A 34 -22.62 -3.52 5.09
CA TYR A 34 -21.30 -3.74 5.66
C TYR A 34 -21.34 -4.96 6.57
N ARG A 35 -20.55 -5.97 6.22
CA ARG A 35 -20.35 -7.18 7.03
C ARG A 35 -19.11 -7.02 7.90
N ASP A 36 -19.16 -7.59 9.11
CA ASP A 36 -18.03 -7.66 10.02
C ASP A 36 -16.90 -8.54 9.45
N VAL A 37 -15.72 -8.48 10.08
CA VAL A 37 -14.53 -9.19 9.59
C VAL A 37 -14.64 -10.71 9.73
N TYR A 38 -15.26 -11.21 10.80
CA TYR A 38 -15.39 -12.64 11.09
C TYR A 38 -16.36 -13.33 10.13
N THR A 39 -17.31 -12.58 9.59
CA THR A 39 -18.18 -13.06 8.49
C THR A 39 -17.46 -13.09 7.13
N LYS A 40 -16.35 -12.34 6.96
CA LYS A 40 -15.64 -12.22 5.67
C LYS A 40 -14.45 -13.17 5.55
N VAL A 41 -13.72 -13.38 6.64
CA VAL A 41 -12.51 -14.21 6.70
C VAL A 41 -12.46 -14.92 8.04
N ASP A 42 -11.83 -16.09 8.07
CA ASP A 42 -11.52 -16.76 9.32
C ASP A 42 -10.43 -15.97 10.06
N VAL A 43 -10.70 -15.61 11.31
CA VAL A 43 -9.77 -14.85 12.17
C VAL A 43 -9.40 -15.75 13.34
N PRO A 44 -8.21 -16.38 13.32
CA PRO A 44 -7.84 -17.33 14.34
C PRO A 44 -7.72 -16.63 15.70
N LEU A 45 -8.37 -17.20 16.72
CA LEU A 45 -8.26 -16.75 18.10
C LEU A 45 -7.03 -17.40 18.74
N THR A 46 -5.88 -16.77 18.57
CA THR A 46 -4.61 -17.22 19.16
C THR A 46 -4.22 -16.40 20.38
N ASP A 47 -3.43 -17.01 21.25
CA ASP A 47 -2.74 -16.30 22.31
C ASP A 47 -1.83 -15.22 21.70
N ARG A 48 -1.97 -13.98 22.18
CA ARG A 48 -1.29 -12.81 21.62
C ARG A 48 -0.29 -12.23 22.62
N ASN A 49 0.95 -12.07 22.17
CA ASN A 49 2.02 -11.51 23.00
C ASN A 49 2.33 -10.04 22.69
N TRP A 50 1.86 -9.51 21.55
CA TRP A 50 2.10 -8.11 21.19
C TRP A 50 1.52 -7.09 22.20
N PRO A 51 0.41 -7.32 22.94
CA PRO A 51 -0.09 -6.35 23.91
C PRO A 51 0.83 -6.13 25.12
N SER A 52 1.65 -7.13 25.48
CA SER A 52 2.61 -7.03 26.59
C SER A 52 3.99 -6.52 26.17
N ASN A 53 4.23 -6.39 24.86
CA ASN A 53 5.54 -6.00 24.32
C ASN A 53 5.65 -4.48 24.18
N ARG A 54 6.85 -3.95 24.43
CA ARG A 54 7.21 -2.55 24.17
C ARG A 54 8.19 -2.47 23.01
N ILE A 55 8.01 -1.50 22.12
CA ILE A 55 8.99 -1.20 21.07
C ILE A 55 10.18 -0.49 21.74
N THR A 56 11.37 -1.08 21.66
CA THR A 56 12.59 -0.56 22.31
C THR A 56 13.73 -0.24 21.34
N ALA A 57 13.54 -0.53 20.04
CA ALA A 57 14.49 -0.25 18.98
C ALA A 57 13.74 0.26 17.75
N ALA A 58 14.43 1.04 16.91
CA ALA A 58 13.88 1.47 15.63
C ALA A 58 13.75 0.25 14.69
N PRO A 59 12.66 0.14 13.91
CA PRO A 59 12.57 -0.84 12.85
C PRO A 59 13.45 -0.42 11.66
N LEU A 60 13.61 -1.33 10.71
CA LEU A 60 14.01 -0.98 9.36
C LEU A 60 12.88 -0.19 8.69
N TRP A 61 13.22 0.96 8.11
CA TRP A 61 12.27 1.83 7.44
C TRP A 61 12.44 1.75 5.92
N VAL A 62 11.33 1.63 5.21
CA VAL A 62 11.27 1.59 3.74
C VAL A 62 10.26 2.64 3.26
N PRO A 63 10.63 3.92 3.11
CA PRO A 63 9.77 4.92 2.50
C PRO A 63 9.36 4.53 1.09
N VAL A 64 8.10 4.82 0.76
CA VAL A 64 7.46 4.51 -0.53
C VAL A 64 6.96 5.76 -1.26
N ASP A 65 7.40 6.93 -0.81
CA ASP A 65 6.89 8.23 -1.24
C ASP A 65 7.11 8.49 -2.75
N LEU A 66 8.20 7.99 -3.33
CA LEU A 66 8.48 8.15 -4.77
C LEU A 66 7.62 7.25 -5.67
N ARG A 67 6.94 6.26 -5.10
CA ARG A 67 6.00 5.36 -5.79
C ARG A 67 4.57 5.57 -5.31
N ASP A 68 4.22 5.03 -4.15
CA ASP A 68 2.85 5.04 -3.61
C ASP A 68 2.38 6.46 -3.28
N GLY A 69 3.26 7.25 -2.63
CA GLY A 69 3.00 8.66 -2.36
C GLY A 69 2.82 9.47 -3.65
N ASN A 70 3.73 9.29 -4.61
CA ASN A 70 3.69 9.97 -5.91
C ASN A 70 2.42 9.65 -6.72
N GLN A 71 1.95 8.39 -6.68
CA GLN A 71 0.71 7.95 -7.35
C GLN A 71 -0.56 8.54 -6.71
N ALA A 72 -0.49 8.95 -5.44
CA ALA A 72 -1.62 9.56 -4.74
C ALA A 72 -1.77 11.08 -4.99
N LEU A 73 -0.78 11.72 -5.63
CA LEU A 73 -0.82 13.15 -5.92
C LEU A 73 -1.76 13.46 -7.10
N ALA A 74 -2.48 14.58 -7.01
CA ALA A 74 -3.25 15.11 -8.14
C ALA A 74 -2.32 15.51 -9.31
N GLU A 75 -1.16 16.06 -8.98
CA GLU A 75 -0.08 16.37 -9.92
C GLU A 75 1.16 15.53 -9.54
N PRO A 76 1.49 14.48 -10.32
CA PRO A 76 2.66 13.65 -10.07
C PRO A 76 3.96 14.48 -10.05
N MET A 77 4.94 14.02 -9.29
CA MET A 77 6.27 14.63 -9.23
C MET A 77 6.97 14.57 -10.59
N ASP A 78 7.45 15.73 -11.02
CA ASP A 78 8.43 15.82 -12.10
C ASP A 78 9.79 15.22 -11.67
N PRO A 79 10.71 14.95 -12.62
CA PRO A 79 12.01 14.35 -12.31
C PRO A 79 12.84 15.13 -11.28
N HIS A 80 12.75 16.47 -11.26
CA HIS A 80 13.48 17.31 -10.32
C HIS A 80 12.93 17.17 -8.89
N ARG A 81 11.60 17.16 -8.73
CA ARG A 81 10.93 16.89 -7.44
C ARG A 81 11.28 15.50 -6.92
N LYS A 82 11.25 14.47 -7.78
CA LYS A 82 11.64 13.11 -7.40
C LYS A 82 13.08 13.04 -6.91
N ARG A 83 14.02 13.59 -7.67
CA ARG A 83 15.44 13.63 -7.29
C ARG A 83 15.64 14.32 -5.94
N ARG A 84 15.09 15.52 -5.78
CA ARG A 84 15.22 16.29 -4.53
C ARG A 84 14.68 15.51 -3.33
N PHE A 85 13.57 14.80 -3.52
CA PHE A 85 12.97 14.03 -2.43
C PHE A 85 13.78 12.77 -2.10
N PHE A 86 14.33 12.09 -3.12
CA PHE A 86 15.27 10.99 -2.92
C PHE A 86 16.51 11.43 -2.14
N GLU A 87 17.16 12.52 -2.55
CA GLU A 87 18.32 13.09 -1.85
C GLU A 87 17.98 13.45 -0.40
N ALA A 88 16.79 14.00 -0.15
CA ALA A 88 16.33 14.31 1.20
C ALA A 88 16.16 13.03 2.07
N MET A 89 15.61 11.95 1.52
CA MET A 89 15.47 10.68 2.23
C MET A 89 16.83 10.06 2.56
N VAL A 90 17.77 10.09 1.62
CA VAL A 90 19.14 9.64 1.83
C VAL A 90 19.79 10.47 2.95
N ALA A 91 19.66 11.80 2.92
CA ALA A 91 20.20 12.69 3.95
C ALA A 91 19.58 12.48 5.34
N MET A 92 18.31 12.05 5.41
CA MET A 92 17.65 11.66 6.67
C MET A 92 18.15 10.31 7.22
N GLY A 93 18.78 9.47 6.39
CA GLY A 93 19.36 8.20 6.80
C GLY A 93 18.53 6.96 6.46
N TYR A 94 17.55 7.05 5.55
CA TYR A 94 16.85 5.86 5.04
C TYR A 94 17.80 4.97 4.23
N LYS A 95 17.66 3.65 4.40
CA LYS A 95 18.55 2.64 3.80
C LYS A 95 17.87 1.70 2.82
N GLU A 96 16.54 1.70 2.74
CA GLU A 96 15.79 1.07 1.67
C GLU A 96 14.75 2.08 1.18
N ILE A 97 14.69 2.35 -0.12
CA ILE A 97 13.80 3.38 -0.67
C ILE A 97 13.08 2.83 -1.90
N GLU A 98 11.74 2.83 -1.91
CA GLU A 98 10.95 2.45 -3.10
C GLU A 98 10.87 3.63 -4.07
N VAL A 99 11.58 3.51 -5.20
CA VAL A 99 11.83 4.62 -6.14
C VAL A 99 10.83 4.70 -7.29
N GLY A 100 10.01 3.66 -7.51
CA GLY A 100 8.98 3.69 -8.53
C GLY A 100 8.43 2.34 -8.98
N TYR A 101 7.52 2.40 -9.95
CA TYR A 101 6.93 1.29 -10.69
C TYR A 101 7.37 1.35 -12.17
N PRO A 102 8.64 1.00 -12.47
CA PRO A 102 9.27 1.29 -13.76
C PRO A 102 8.65 0.54 -14.96
N SER A 103 7.98 -0.58 -14.71
CA SER A 103 7.33 -1.33 -15.78
C SER A 103 5.99 -0.75 -16.22
N ALA A 104 5.36 0.11 -15.42
CA ALA A 104 4.09 0.78 -15.75
C ALA A 104 4.21 2.29 -16.01
N SER A 105 5.33 2.93 -15.65
CA SER A 105 5.56 4.36 -15.83
C SER A 105 6.92 4.63 -16.48
N GLN A 106 6.93 5.33 -17.61
CA GLN A 106 8.18 5.73 -18.27
C GLN A 106 8.98 6.69 -17.40
N THR A 107 8.32 7.64 -16.71
CA THR A 107 8.98 8.57 -15.80
C THR A 107 9.63 7.85 -14.61
N ASP A 108 9.04 6.75 -14.12
CA ASP A 108 9.64 5.93 -13.07
C ASP A 108 10.81 5.13 -13.63
N PHE A 109 10.67 4.58 -14.83
CA PHE A 109 11.75 3.89 -15.54
C PHE A 109 12.96 4.82 -15.71
N ASP A 110 12.76 6.03 -16.22
CA ASP A 110 13.82 7.01 -16.46
C ASP A 110 14.49 7.46 -15.16
N PHE A 111 13.74 7.56 -14.06
CA PHE A 111 14.30 7.86 -12.75
C PHE A 111 15.20 6.72 -12.23
N VAL A 112 14.80 5.45 -12.40
CA VAL A 112 15.65 4.30 -12.06
C VAL A 112 16.92 4.27 -12.92
N ARG A 113 16.81 4.60 -14.22
CA ARG A 113 17.97 4.74 -15.11
C ARG A 113 18.92 5.85 -14.65
N LEU A 114 18.38 7.01 -14.26
CA LEU A 114 19.17 8.11 -13.72
C LEU A 114 19.98 7.68 -12.48
N LEU A 115 19.38 6.88 -11.58
CA LEU A 115 20.09 6.35 -10.42
C LEU A 115 21.24 5.42 -10.86
N ALA A 116 20.98 4.50 -11.79
CA ALA A 116 21.99 3.59 -12.34
C ALA A 116 23.16 4.34 -12.97
N ASP A 117 22.86 5.29 -13.87
CA ASP A 117 23.87 6.06 -14.60
C ASP A 117 24.68 6.97 -13.66
N SER A 118 24.10 7.42 -12.55
CA SER A 118 24.82 8.24 -11.54
C SER A 118 25.85 7.44 -10.73
N GLY A 119 25.67 6.12 -10.61
CA GLY A 119 26.51 5.25 -9.78
C GLY A 119 27.95 5.10 -10.28
N ASP A 120 28.24 5.52 -11.51
CA ASP A 120 29.57 5.58 -12.13
C ASP A 120 30.37 6.85 -11.77
N SER A 121 29.75 7.81 -11.10
CA SER A 121 30.35 9.10 -10.79
C SER A 121 30.74 9.22 -9.31
N GLU A 122 31.70 10.10 -9.01
CA GLU A 122 32.04 10.47 -7.62
C GLU A 122 30.84 11.06 -6.85
N ASN A 123 29.79 11.50 -7.56
CA ASN A 123 28.56 12.06 -7.01
C ASN A 123 27.36 11.13 -7.27
N SER A 124 27.50 9.83 -6.96
CA SER A 124 26.36 8.89 -7.02
C SER A 124 25.17 9.43 -6.23
N LEU A 125 23.98 9.42 -6.83
CA LEU A 125 22.75 9.83 -6.15
C LEU A 125 22.43 8.90 -4.98
N ALA A 126 22.70 7.60 -5.15
CA ALA A 126 22.48 6.57 -4.15
C ALA A 126 23.83 6.11 -3.55
N PRO A 127 24.12 6.41 -2.28
CA PRO A 127 25.29 5.87 -1.58
C PRO A 127 25.25 4.35 -1.48
N ASP A 128 26.41 3.70 -1.36
CA ASP A 128 26.56 2.24 -1.34
C ASP A 128 25.71 1.52 -0.27
N ASP A 129 25.40 2.20 0.83
CA ASP A 129 24.60 1.67 1.93
C ASP A 129 23.07 1.84 1.75
N VAL A 130 22.63 2.37 0.60
CA VAL A 130 21.22 2.51 0.25
C VAL A 130 20.82 1.40 -0.73
N THR A 131 19.75 0.69 -0.40
CA THR A 131 19.10 -0.32 -1.24
C THR A 131 17.96 0.31 -2.03
N ILE A 132 17.96 0.10 -3.34
CA ILE A 132 16.92 0.60 -4.24
C ILE A 132 15.79 -0.43 -4.33
N VAL A 133 14.56 -0.01 -4.05
CA VAL A 133 13.38 -0.88 -4.16
C VAL A 133 12.57 -0.48 -5.39
N VAL A 134 12.26 -1.44 -6.26
CA VAL A 134 11.42 -1.24 -7.45
C VAL A 134 10.20 -2.15 -7.41
N PHE A 135 9.04 -1.60 -7.73
CA PHE A 135 7.77 -2.32 -7.67
C PHE A 135 7.40 -2.97 -9.01
N THR A 136 6.79 -4.16 -8.97
CA THR A 136 6.21 -4.81 -10.14
C THR A 136 5.11 -5.83 -9.78
N PRO A 137 4.05 -6.00 -10.56
CA PRO A 137 3.12 -7.12 -10.38
C PRO A 137 3.75 -8.42 -10.89
N ALA A 138 3.20 -9.55 -10.44
CA ALA A 138 3.59 -10.89 -10.88
C ALA A 138 3.16 -11.22 -12.32
N ARG A 139 3.61 -10.41 -13.30
CA ARG A 139 3.40 -10.59 -14.74
C ARG A 139 4.73 -10.57 -15.46
N ARG A 140 4.99 -11.59 -16.29
CA ARG A 140 6.30 -11.81 -16.94
C ARG A 140 6.83 -10.58 -17.68
N ASP A 141 6.00 -9.99 -18.54
CA ASP A 141 6.35 -8.79 -19.33
C ASP A 141 6.73 -7.60 -18.45
N LEU A 142 6.05 -7.43 -17.32
CA LEU A 142 6.31 -6.35 -16.37
C LEU A 142 7.53 -6.63 -15.50
N ILE A 143 7.78 -7.89 -15.14
CA ILE A 143 9.00 -8.29 -14.43
C ILE A 143 10.22 -8.06 -15.32
N GLU A 144 10.18 -8.50 -16.58
CA GLU A 144 11.27 -8.31 -17.55
C GLU A 144 11.62 -6.83 -17.72
N ARG A 145 10.60 -5.97 -17.85
CA ARG A 145 10.80 -4.51 -17.95
C ARG A 145 11.34 -3.90 -16.64
N THR A 146 10.90 -4.37 -15.47
CA THR A 146 11.45 -3.92 -14.19
C THR A 146 12.92 -4.30 -14.05
N VAL A 147 13.30 -5.53 -14.42
CA VAL A 147 14.71 -5.98 -14.42
C VAL A 147 15.55 -5.15 -15.40
N ALA A 148 15.03 -4.83 -16.59
CA ALA A 148 15.72 -3.97 -17.54
C ALA A 148 16.00 -2.56 -16.98
N SER A 149 15.08 -2.01 -16.17
CA SER A 149 15.25 -0.67 -15.59
C SER A 149 16.44 -0.58 -14.63
N ILE A 150 16.68 -1.64 -13.84
CA ILE A 150 17.72 -1.66 -12.80
C ILE A 150 19.10 -2.10 -13.30
N ASN A 151 19.24 -2.44 -14.58
CA ASN A 151 20.51 -2.89 -15.15
C ASN A 151 21.60 -1.81 -14.97
N GLY A 152 22.72 -2.19 -14.36
CA GLY A 152 23.84 -1.27 -14.06
C GLY A 152 23.78 -0.59 -12.69
N ILE A 153 22.70 -0.75 -11.92
CA ILE A 153 22.69 -0.34 -10.52
C ILE A 153 23.68 -1.21 -9.73
N ARG A 154 24.62 -0.57 -9.03
CA ARG A 154 25.63 -1.24 -8.19
C ARG A 154 25.13 -1.54 -6.78
N ASN A 155 24.22 -0.71 -6.28
CA ASN A 155 23.56 -0.88 -5.00
C ASN A 155 22.82 -2.22 -4.93
N ASN A 156 22.53 -2.66 -3.71
CA ASN A 156 21.54 -3.72 -3.52
C ASN A 156 20.20 -3.25 -4.10
N VAL A 157 19.48 -4.20 -4.71
CA VAL A 157 18.16 -3.95 -5.28
C VAL A 157 17.15 -4.95 -4.74
N VAL A 158 15.99 -4.45 -4.33
CA VAL A 158 14.83 -5.27 -4.00
C VAL A 158 13.79 -5.09 -5.11
N ILE A 159 13.41 -6.21 -5.74
CA ILE A 159 12.24 -6.24 -6.63
C ILE A 159 11.02 -6.59 -5.77
N HIS A 160 10.26 -5.56 -5.39
CA HIS A 160 9.01 -5.72 -4.65
C HIS A 160 7.92 -6.20 -5.60
N MET A 161 7.76 -7.52 -5.66
CA MET A 161 6.74 -8.17 -6.47
C MET A 161 5.45 -8.38 -5.66
N TYR A 162 4.29 -8.11 -6.26
CA TYR A 162 3.00 -8.38 -5.62
C TYR A 162 2.01 -9.16 -6.51
N THR A 163 1.06 -9.81 -5.84
CA THR A 163 -0.17 -10.34 -6.45
C THR A 163 -1.35 -10.13 -5.49
N ALA A 164 -2.53 -9.82 -6.02
CA ALA A 164 -3.72 -9.61 -5.20
C ALA A 164 -4.30 -10.97 -4.72
N THR A 165 -4.33 -11.19 -3.41
CA THR A 165 -4.77 -12.47 -2.81
C THR A 165 -6.13 -12.40 -2.11
N ALA A 166 -6.69 -11.19 -1.95
CA ALA A 166 -7.97 -11.01 -1.27
C ALA A 166 -9.09 -11.84 -1.95
N PRO A 167 -10.00 -12.49 -1.19
CA PRO A 167 -11.05 -13.33 -1.76
C PRO A 167 -11.86 -12.63 -2.86
N VAL A 168 -12.30 -11.39 -2.59
CA VAL A 168 -13.06 -10.59 -3.57
C VAL A 168 -12.28 -10.33 -4.86
N TRP A 169 -10.97 -10.17 -4.80
CA TRP A 169 -10.13 -9.98 -5.98
C TRP A 169 -10.02 -11.25 -6.81
N ARG A 170 -9.85 -12.40 -6.15
CA ARG A 170 -9.82 -13.71 -6.81
C ARG A 170 -11.14 -14.01 -7.52
N ASP A 171 -12.26 -13.72 -6.87
CA ASP A 171 -13.60 -14.03 -7.37
C ASP A 171 -14.04 -13.07 -8.49
N VAL A 172 -13.82 -11.76 -8.31
CA VAL A 172 -14.43 -10.72 -9.17
C VAL A 172 -13.48 -10.22 -10.26
N VAL A 173 -12.18 -10.14 -9.98
CA VAL A 173 -11.22 -9.54 -10.93
C VAL A 173 -10.43 -10.60 -11.68
N LEU A 174 -9.93 -11.62 -10.98
CA LEU A 174 -9.09 -12.66 -11.57
C LEU A 174 -9.88 -13.85 -12.13
N GLY A 175 -11.19 -13.94 -11.85
CA GLY A 175 -12.04 -15.05 -12.31
C GLY A 175 -11.54 -16.43 -11.86
N SER A 176 -10.76 -16.50 -10.78
CA SER A 176 -10.00 -17.69 -10.35
C SER A 176 -10.66 -18.39 -9.16
N ALA A 177 -11.99 -18.29 -9.03
CA ALA A 177 -12.74 -18.99 -8.00
C ALA A 177 -12.53 -20.51 -8.17
N GLY A 178 -11.71 -21.12 -7.31
CA GLY A 178 -11.46 -22.56 -7.30
C GLY A 178 -10.04 -23.03 -7.68
N ILE A 179 -9.06 -22.13 -7.90
CA ILE A 179 -7.64 -22.58 -7.87
C ILE A 179 -7.22 -22.70 -6.41
N ASP A 180 -7.34 -23.92 -5.89
CA ASP A 180 -6.99 -24.29 -4.53
C ASP A 180 -5.55 -23.89 -4.17
N ALA A 181 -5.38 -23.43 -2.94
CA ALA A 181 -4.08 -23.23 -2.30
C ALA A 181 -3.36 -24.55 -1.96
N ASN A 182 -3.72 -25.66 -2.63
CA ASN A 182 -3.01 -26.93 -2.57
C ASN A 182 -2.08 -27.05 -3.78
N CYS A 183 -1.07 -26.17 -3.84
CA CYS A 183 0.16 -26.52 -4.53
C CYS A 183 0.92 -27.45 -3.59
N SER A 184 0.61 -28.76 -3.68
CA SER A 184 1.38 -29.79 -2.99
C SER A 184 2.82 -29.71 -3.45
N THR A 185 3.73 -29.59 -2.48
CA THR A 185 5.18 -29.81 -2.64
C THR A 185 5.50 -31.13 -3.30
#